data_AF-A0A412MVE6-F1
#
_entry.id   AF-A0A412MVE6-F1
#
_cell.length_a   1.000
_cell.length_b   1.000
_cell.length_c   1.000
_cell.angle_alpha   90.00
_cell.angle_beta   90.00
_cell.angle_gamma   90.00
#
_symmetry.space_group_name_H-M   'P 1'
#
loop_
_entity.id
_entity.type
_entity.pdbx_description
1 polymer ?
#
loop_
_entity_poly.entity_id
_entity_poly.type
_entity_poly.pdbx_seq_one_letter_code
_entity_poly.pdbx_strand_id
1 'polypeptide(L)'
;MADSEARLFDATGNNIGSYKFEVMDTFWKRFMGLMGRPEMPIGDAGLFRNCSSIHMFFMKIPLDVIWYGAAEPDGHAPVLAVSRAVKPWQLSFGPKHTQGCLEVTAGTVPMNLDSIEIVTTSSDRPKAAVTPPDYRDIVRDRIQVTRCSDTAAHLGGAAALLHSRAL
;
A
#
# COMPACT_ATOMS: atom_id res chain seq x y z
N MET A 1 -1.04 -19.41 19.50
CA MET A 1 -1.27 -18.76 18.20
C MET A 1 -2.43 -17.82 18.43
N ALA A 2 -2.24 -16.52 18.27
CA ALA A 2 -3.33 -15.56 18.43
C ALA A 2 -4.36 -15.81 17.32
N ASP A 3 -5.65 -15.84 17.66
CA ASP A 3 -6.76 -16.10 16.73
C ASP A 3 -6.98 -14.90 15.80
N SER A 4 -6.07 -14.72 14.85
CA SER A 4 -6.16 -13.68 13.83
C SER A 4 -6.98 -14.22 12.66
N GLU A 5 -8.09 -13.56 12.36
CA GLU A 5 -9.08 -14.01 11.38
C GLU A 5 -9.48 -12.88 10.44
N ALA A 6 -9.44 -13.16 9.13
CA ALA A 6 -9.97 -12.30 8.10
C ALA A 6 -11.35 -12.83 7.71
N ARG A 7 -12.38 -12.01 7.90
CA ARG A 7 -13.76 -12.34 7.56
C ARG A 7 -14.14 -11.71 6.24
N LEU A 8 -14.87 -12.45 5.41
CA LEU A 8 -15.24 -12.06 4.07
C LEU A 8 -16.72 -11.72 4.04
N PHE A 9 -17.08 -10.61 3.42
CA PHE A 9 -18.46 -10.14 3.33
C PHE A 9 -18.87 -9.90 1.88
N ASP A 10 -20.12 -10.23 1.59
CA ASP A 10 -20.75 -9.84 0.32
C ASP A 10 -21.29 -8.40 0.37
N ALA A 11 -21.79 -7.92 -0.77
CA ALA A 11 -22.38 -6.58 -0.90
C ALA A 11 -23.64 -6.37 -0.04
N THR A 12 -24.23 -7.44 0.53
CA THR A 12 -25.37 -7.36 1.44
C THR A 12 -24.95 -7.35 2.91
N GLY A 13 -23.66 -7.49 3.20
CA GLY A 13 -23.10 -7.56 4.55
C GLY A 13 -23.16 -8.95 5.18
N ASN A 14 -23.47 -10.00 4.42
CA ASN A 14 -23.43 -11.36 4.95
C ASN A 14 -21.99 -11.87 4.98
N ASN A 15 -21.61 -12.54 6.06
CA ASN A 15 -20.34 -13.25 6.12
C ASN A 15 -20.40 -14.47 5.19
N ILE A 16 -19.51 -14.51 4.21
CA ILE A 16 -19.42 -15.55 3.17
C ILE A 16 -18.18 -16.45 3.34
N GLY A 17 -17.43 -16.28 4.42
CA GLY A 17 -16.26 -17.10 4.73
C GLY A 17 -15.28 -16.41 5.67
N SER A 18 -14.30 -17.18 6.12
CA SER A 18 -13.18 -16.65 6.88
C SER A 18 -11.88 -17.41 6.63
N TYR A 19 -10.77 -16.71 6.86
CA TYR A 19 -9.43 -17.28 6.85
C TYR A 19 -8.69 -16.93 8.13
N LYS A 20 -7.97 -17.88 8.70
CA LYS A 20 -6.96 -17.61 9.71
C LYS A 20 -5.74 -17.05 9.03
N PHE A 21 -5.13 -15.99 9.56
CA PHE A 21 -3.97 -15.39 8.92
C PHE A 21 -2.76 -15.27 9.83
N GLU A 22 -1.58 -15.32 9.20
CA GLU A 22 -0.33 -14.85 9.81
C GLU A 22 0.03 -13.47 9.24
N VAL A 23 0.38 -12.53 10.13
CA VAL A 23 0.86 -11.20 9.72
C VAL A 23 2.32 -11.29 9.25
N MET A 24 2.57 -10.85 8.02
CA MET A 24 3.91 -10.76 7.44
C MET A 24 4.46 -9.33 7.63
N ASP A 25 4.91 -9.02 8.85
CA ASP A 25 5.32 -7.67 9.28
C ASP A 25 6.83 -7.39 9.16
N THR A 26 7.68 -8.39 9.39
CA THR A 26 9.14 -8.24 9.29
C THR A 26 9.62 -8.32 7.84
N PHE A 27 10.68 -7.59 7.49
CA PHE A 27 11.27 -7.61 6.14
C PHE A 27 11.56 -9.05 5.67
N TRP A 28 12.10 -9.89 6.56
CA TRP A 28 12.36 -11.29 6.26
C TRP A 28 11.08 -12.11 6.06
N LYS A 29 10.04 -11.93 6.89
CA LYS A 29 8.74 -12.58 6.65
C LYS A 29 8.05 -12.10 5.39
N ARG A 30 8.20 -10.81 5.03
CA ARG A 30 7.66 -10.25 3.78
C ARG A 30 8.38 -10.79 2.54
N PHE A 31 9.71 -10.86 2.60
CA PHE A 31 10.53 -11.38 1.50
C PHE A 31 10.37 -12.89 1.34
N MET A 32 10.32 -13.63 2.45
CA MET A 32 10.12 -15.07 2.43
C MET A 32 8.68 -15.45 2.15
N GLY A 33 7.69 -14.68 2.61
CA GLY A 33 6.27 -14.98 2.46
C GLY A 33 5.96 -16.46 2.73
N LEU A 34 5.39 -17.11 1.72
CA LEU A 34 5.11 -18.55 1.69
C LEU A 34 6.16 -19.36 0.89
N MET A 35 7.28 -18.74 0.49
CA MET A 35 8.33 -19.37 -0.30
C MET A 35 8.88 -20.61 0.41
N GLY A 36 8.93 -21.71 -0.32
CA GLY A 36 9.43 -23.00 0.18
C GLY A 36 8.39 -23.87 0.89
N ARG A 37 7.20 -23.35 1.23
CA ARG A 37 6.11 -24.21 1.74
C ARG A 37 5.60 -25.11 0.60
N PRO A 38 5.43 -26.42 0.84
CA PRO A 38 4.91 -27.34 -0.17
C PRO A 38 3.42 -27.09 -0.45
N GLU A 39 2.69 -26.58 0.55
CA GLU A 39 1.26 -26.32 0.48
C GLU A 39 0.85 -25.16 1.42
N MET A 40 -0.30 -24.56 1.12
CA MET A 40 -1.02 -23.64 1.99
C MET A 40 -2.37 -24.29 2.32
N PRO A 41 -2.65 -24.60 3.60
CA PRO A 41 -3.92 -25.19 3.99
C PRO A 41 -5.10 -24.31 3.58
N ILE A 42 -6.18 -24.93 3.12
CA ILE A 42 -7.43 -24.21 2.86
C ILE A 42 -7.92 -23.62 4.19
N GLY A 43 -8.21 -22.32 4.19
CA GLY A 43 -8.59 -21.60 5.40
C GLY A 43 -7.44 -20.84 6.06
N ASP A 44 -6.20 -21.01 5.60
CA ASP A 44 -5.07 -20.17 6.02
C ASP A 44 -4.82 -19.05 5.01
N ALA A 45 -4.26 -17.95 5.51
CA ALA A 45 -3.93 -16.76 4.73
C ALA A 45 -2.64 -16.07 5.20
N GLY A 46 -2.01 -15.34 4.29
CA GLY A 46 -0.91 -14.41 4.59
C GLY A 46 -1.41 -12.98 4.49
N LEU A 47 -1.29 -12.20 5.57
CA LEU A 47 -1.65 -10.78 5.56
C LEU A 47 -0.42 -9.90 5.32
N PHE A 48 -0.43 -9.13 4.24
CA PHE A 48 0.60 -8.17 3.89
C PHE A 48 0.05 -6.74 3.95
N ARG A 49 0.45 -6.00 4.99
CA ARG A 49 0.11 -4.58 5.15
C ARG A 49 1.05 -3.69 4.35
N ASN A 50 0.54 -2.58 3.80
CA ASN A 50 1.27 -1.64 2.96
C ASN A 50 1.99 -2.35 1.81
N CYS A 51 1.24 -3.16 1.05
CA CYS A 51 1.74 -3.95 -0.06
C CYS A 51 0.89 -3.66 -1.29
N SER A 52 1.50 -3.08 -2.33
CA SER A 52 0.85 -2.78 -3.61
C SER A 52 1.29 -3.72 -4.74
N SER A 53 2.22 -4.62 -4.46
CA SER A 53 2.73 -5.60 -5.41
C SER A 53 3.23 -6.83 -4.68
N ILE A 54 2.91 -8.00 -5.19
CA ILE A 54 3.46 -9.26 -4.72
C ILE A 54 4.34 -9.89 -5.78
N HIS A 55 5.38 -10.57 -5.34
CA HIS A 55 6.22 -11.38 -6.21
C HIS A 55 5.96 -12.86 -5.95
N MET A 56 5.72 -13.61 -7.02
CA MET A 56 5.58 -15.06 -6.97
C MET A 56 6.89 -15.79 -7.31
N PHE A 57 8.03 -15.08 -7.35
CA PHE A 57 9.33 -15.71 -7.50
C PHE A 57 9.55 -16.70 -6.34
N PHE A 58 10.06 -17.90 -6.65
CA PHE A 58 10.29 -18.98 -5.68
C PHE A 58 9.04 -19.57 -5.00
N MET A 59 7.84 -19.13 -5.39
CA MET A 59 6.59 -19.78 -4.99
C MET A 59 6.41 -21.09 -5.75
N LYS A 60 5.90 -22.12 -5.06
CA LYS A 60 5.62 -23.43 -5.68
C LYS A 60 4.15 -23.60 -6.05
N ILE A 61 3.28 -22.86 -5.39
CA ILE A 61 1.82 -22.96 -5.50
C ILE A 61 1.23 -21.68 -6.10
N PRO A 62 0.16 -21.77 -6.91
CA PRO A 62 -0.62 -20.61 -7.30
C PRO A 62 -1.45 -20.09 -6.12
N LEU A 63 -1.69 -18.78 -6.09
CA LEU A 63 -2.46 -18.13 -5.03
C LEU A 63 -3.57 -17.23 -5.59
N ASP A 64 -4.62 -17.06 -4.81
CA ASP A 64 -5.54 -15.94 -4.96
C ASP A 64 -5.09 -14.78 -4.06
N VAL A 65 -5.20 -13.57 -4.58
CA VAL A 65 -4.75 -12.35 -3.90
C VAL A 65 -5.91 -11.38 -3.81
N ILE A 66 -6.32 -11.08 -2.59
CA ILE A 66 -7.38 -10.11 -2.31
C ILE A 66 -6.71 -8.77 -1.99
N TRP A 67 -6.83 -7.81 -2.89
CA TRP A 67 -6.35 -6.45 -2.68
C TRP A 67 -7.43 -5.64 -1.98
N TYR A 68 -7.09 -5.01 -0.84
CA TYR A 68 -8.05 -4.27 -0.04
C TYR A 68 -7.65 -2.78 0.11
N GLY A 69 -8.68 -1.94 0.29
CA GLY A 69 -8.57 -0.49 0.44
C GLY A 69 -8.38 -0.04 1.90
N ALA A 70 -8.62 1.24 2.16
CA ALA A 70 -8.61 1.77 3.52
C ALA A 70 -9.79 1.19 4.32
N ALA A 71 -9.54 0.83 5.58
CA ALA A 71 -10.61 0.42 6.47
C ALA A 71 -11.54 1.62 6.72
N GLU A 72 -12.83 1.37 6.55
CA GLU A 72 -13.91 2.30 6.85
C GLU A 72 -14.16 2.35 8.38
N PRO A 73 -14.90 3.35 8.89
CA PRO A 73 -15.16 3.51 10.33
C PRO A 73 -15.91 2.33 10.97
N ASP A 74 -16.60 1.52 10.18
CA ASP A 74 -17.29 0.30 10.62
C ASP A 74 -16.35 -0.90 10.81
N GLY A 75 -15.07 -0.76 10.43
CA GLY A 75 -14.05 -1.81 10.53
C GLY A 75 -13.87 -2.64 9.24
N HIS A 76 -14.73 -2.46 8.25
CA HIS A 76 -14.64 -3.15 6.97
C HIS A 76 -13.64 -2.45 6.04
N ALA A 77 -12.86 -3.22 5.29
CA ALA A 77 -12.03 -2.73 4.21
C ALA A 77 -12.63 -3.19 2.87
N PRO A 78 -12.88 -2.28 1.91
CA PRO A 78 -13.44 -2.66 0.62
C PRO A 78 -12.41 -3.47 -0.17
N VAL A 79 -12.88 -4.49 -0.88
CA VAL A 79 -12.05 -5.26 -1.81
C VAL A 79 -11.95 -4.50 -3.12
N LEU A 80 -10.73 -4.11 -3.48
CA LEU A 80 -10.46 -3.33 -4.70
C LEU A 80 -10.32 -4.24 -5.92
N ALA A 81 -9.75 -5.43 -5.73
CA ALA A 81 -9.62 -6.45 -6.76
C ALA A 81 -9.28 -7.81 -6.15
N VAL A 82 -9.61 -8.88 -6.86
CA VAL A 82 -9.12 -10.22 -6.58
C VAL A 82 -8.32 -10.72 -7.78
N SER A 83 -7.01 -10.87 -7.62
CA SER A 83 -6.17 -11.55 -8.62
C SER A 83 -6.24 -13.05 -8.37
N ARG A 84 -6.95 -13.77 -9.24
CA ARG A 84 -7.15 -15.22 -9.08
C ARG A 84 -6.05 -16.03 -9.75
N ALA A 85 -5.65 -17.14 -9.13
CA ALA A 85 -4.70 -18.12 -9.63
C ALA A 85 -3.41 -17.50 -10.19
N VAL A 86 -2.83 -16.53 -9.44
CA VAL A 86 -1.54 -15.94 -9.78
C VAL A 86 -0.49 -17.04 -9.74
N LYS A 87 0.18 -17.28 -10.87
CA LYS A 87 1.10 -18.41 -10.99
C LYS A 87 2.46 -18.08 -10.38
N PRO A 88 3.22 -19.10 -9.97
CA PRO A 88 4.65 -18.98 -9.71
C PRO A 88 5.39 -18.19 -10.79
N TRP A 89 6.43 -17.46 -10.38
CA TRP A 89 7.32 -16.67 -11.24
C TRP A 89 6.67 -15.47 -11.94
N GLN A 90 5.52 -15.03 -11.44
CA GLN A 90 4.83 -13.82 -11.91
C GLN A 90 4.86 -12.71 -10.87
N LEU A 91 4.58 -11.49 -11.32
CA LEU A 91 4.29 -10.35 -10.46
C LEU A 91 2.80 -10.05 -10.55
N SER A 92 2.18 -9.72 -9.42
CA SER A 92 0.82 -9.19 -9.38
C SER A 92 0.82 -7.84 -8.69
N PHE A 93 0.02 -6.92 -9.22
CA PHE A 93 -0.05 -5.54 -8.75
C PHE A 93 -1.47 -5.21 -8.33
N GLY A 94 -1.61 -4.59 -7.17
CA GLY A 94 -2.87 -4.09 -6.68
C GLY A 94 -3.31 -2.84 -7.44
N PRO A 95 -4.62 -2.56 -7.50
CA PRO A 95 -5.15 -1.30 -8.01
C PRO A 95 -4.64 -0.09 -7.22
N LYS A 96 -4.89 1.13 -7.73
CA LYS A 96 -4.62 2.35 -6.97
C LYS A 96 -5.34 2.33 -5.62
N HIS A 97 -4.75 2.97 -4.61
CA HIS A 97 -5.26 3.05 -3.24
C HIS A 97 -5.26 1.73 -2.44
N THR A 98 -4.62 0.68 -2.97
CA THR A 98 -4.37 -0.56 -2.22
C THR A 98 -3.61 -0.26 -0.93
N GLN A 99 -4.15 -0.74 0.19
CA GLN A 99 -3.51 -0.66 1.50
C GLN A 99 -2.80 -1.96 1.86
N GLY A 100 -3.14 -3.06 1.20
CA GLY A 100 -2.48 -4.34 1.39
C GLY A 100 -3.13 -5.44 0.59
N CYS A 101 -2.67 -6.67 0.86
CA CYS A 101 -3.28 -7.86 0.31
C CYS A 101 -3.38 -9.00 1.31
N LEU A 102 -4.38 -9.85 1.07
CA LEU A 102 -4.51 -11.15 1.71
C LEU A 102 -4.21 -12.23 0.65
N GLU A 103 -3.20 -13.05 0.91
CA GLU A 103 -2.83 -14.18 0.07
C GLU A 103 -3.47 -15.46 0.59
N VAL A 104 -4.18 -16.18 -0.27
CA VAL A 104 -4.84 -17.45 0.07
C VAL A 104 -4.64 -18.48 -1.03
N THR A 105 -4.92 -19.75 -0.73
CA THR A 105 -4.88 -20.84 -1.71
C THR A 105 -5.74 -20.52 -2.94
N ALA A 106 -5.21 -20.76 -4.14
CA ALA A 106 -5.93 -20.46 -5.36
C ALA A 106 -7.28 -21.20 -5.45
N GLY A 107 -8.31 -20.49 -5.91
CA GLY A 107 -9.65 -21.03 -6.12
C GLY A 107 -10.53 -21.07 -4.88
N THR A 108 -10.09 -20.52 -3.74
CA THR A 108 -10.90 -20.51 -2.51
C THR A 108 -11.68 -19.20 -2.33
N VAL A 109 -11.35 -18.13 -3.06
CA VAL A 109 -12.03 -16.83 -2.89
C VAL A 109 -13.40 -16.82 -3.58
N PRO A 110 -14.50 -16.51 -2.85
CA PRO A 110 -15.83 -16.39 -3.44
C PRO A 110 -15.91 -15.33 -4.55
N MET A 111 -16.87 -15.50 -5.46
CA MET A 111 -17.07 -14.56 -6.57
C MET A 111 -17.78 -13.26 -6.16
N ASN A 112 -18.56 -13.30 -5.09
CA ASN A 112 -19.39 -12.20 -4.58
C ASN A 112 -18.74 -11.46 -3.40
N LEU A 113 -17.41 -11.56 -3.24
CA LEU A 113 -16.67 -10.83 -2.21
C LEU A 113 -16.68 -9.33 -2.49
N ASP A 114 -17.09 -8.55 -1.50
CA ASP A 114 -17.19 -7.08 -1.58
C ASP A 114 -16.27 -6.39 -0.57
N SER A 115 -16.21 -6.88 0.67
CA SER A 115 -15.36 -6.33 1.71
C SER A 115 -14.77 -7.40 2.63
N ILE A 116 -13.74 -7.03 3.38
CA ILE A 116 -13.12 -7.87 4.40
C ILE A 116 -13.04 -7.15 5.74
N GLU A 117 -13.10 -7.89 6.83
CA GLU A 117 -12.82 -7.40 8.18
C GLU A 117 -11.59 -8.14 8.72
N ILE A 118 -10.56 -7.39 9.16
CA ILE A 118 -9.32 -7.96 9.71
C ILE A 118 -9.42 -7.94 11.23
N VAL A 119 -9.74 -9.08 11.83
CA VAL A 119 -9.88 -9.22 13.28
C VAL A 119 -8.58 -9.78 13.85
N THR A 120 -7.95 -9.04 14.77
CA THR A 120 -6.73 -9.48 15.47
C THR A 120 -7.00 -9.52 16.97
N THR A 121 -7.18 -10.72 17.55
CA THR A 121 -7.26 -10.88 19.00
C THR A 121 -5.86 -10.85 19.62
N SER A 122 -5.41 -9.65 20.01
CA SER A 122 -4.39 -9.37 21.05
C SER A 122 -3.35 -8.31 20.63
N SER A 123 -3.40 -7.19 21.35
CA SER A 123 -2.35 -6.22 21.72
C SER A 123 -1.50 -5.51 20.66
N ASP A 124 -1.41 -5.95 19.42
CA ASP A 124 -0.50 -5.30 18.46
C ASP A 124 -1.20 -4.14 17.76
N ARG A 125 -1.28 -3.00 18.48
CA ARG A 125 -1.58 -1.70 17.88
C ARG A 125 -0.62 -1.53 16.71
N PRO A 126 -1.08 -1.26 15.47
CA PRO A 126 -0.17 -0.94 14.39
C PRO A 126 0.74 0.21 14.87
N LYS A 127 2.07 -0.01 14.89
CA LYS A 127 3.01 1.10 15.00
C LYS A 127 2.61 2.05 13.89
N ALA A 128 2.14 3.24 14.25
CA ALA A 128 1.58 4.22 13.33
C ALA A 128 2.40 4.20 12.05
N ALA A 129 1.76 3.83 10.93
CA ALA A 129 2.41 3.81 9.64
C ALA A 129 2.88 5.25 9.40
N VAL A 130 4.17 5.49 9.60
CA VAL A 130 4.83 6.70 9.11
C VAL A 130 4.74 6.55 7.60
N THR A 131 3.78 7.22 6.98
CA THR A 131 3.73 7.36 5.53
C THR A 131 5.08 7.95 5.13
N PRO A 132 5.96 7.20 4.44
CA PRO A 132 7.18 7.79 3.92
C PRO A 132 6.75 8.90 2.97
N PRO A 133 7.37 10.09 3.00
CA PRO A 133 7.03 11.15 2.07
C PRO A 133 7.09 10.63 0.64
N ASP A 134 6.15 11.06 -0.20
CA ASP A 134 6.15 10.72 -1.61
C ASP A 134 7.53 11.07 -2.17
N TYR A 135 8.21 10.09 -2.75
CA TYR A 135 9.53 10.27 -3.37
C TYR A 135 9.52 11.42 -4.40
N ARG A 136 8.37 11.68 -5.03
CA ARG A 136 8.18 12.81 -5.95
C ARG A 136 8.34 14.17 -5.28
N ASP A 137 7.98 14.29 -4.00
CA ASP A 137 8.13 15.54 -3.24
C ASP A 137 9.59 15.78 -2.85
N ILE A 138 10.33 14.72 -2.51
CA ILE A 138 11.78 14.80 -2.19
C ILE A 138 12.59 15.29 -3.40
N VAL A 139 12.22 14.87 -4.61
CA VAL A 139 12.91 15.25 -5.85
C VAL A 139 12.59 16.70 -6.24
N ARG A 140 11.37 17.20 -5.99
CA ARG A 140 11.03 18.60 -6.24
C ARG A 140 11.83 19.57 -5.36
N ASP A 141 12.05 19.20 -4.11
CA ASP A 141 12.75 20.05 -3.15
C ASP A 141 14.26 20.16 -3.44
N ARG A 142 14.88 19.10 -3.97
CA ARG A 142 16.31 19.11 -4.37
C ARG A 142 16.60 19.80 -5.70
N ILE A 143 15.61 19.96 -6.59
CA ILE A 143 15.82 20.58 -7.91
C ILE A 143 15.69 22.12 -7.86
N GLN A 144 15.08 22.69 -6.82
CA GLN A 144 14.97 24.15 -6.67
C GLN A 144 16.28 24.83 -6.22
N VAL A 145 17.30 24.08 -5.77
CA VAL A 145 18.59 24.64 -5.31
C VAL A 145 19.65 24.62 -6.42
N THR A 146 19.30 25.05 -7.63
CA THR A 146 20.29 25.43 -8.66
C THR A 146 19.70 26.44 -9.65
N ARG A 147 19.16 27.54 -9.15
CA ARG A 147 19.01 28.76 -9.95
C ARG A 147 19.73 29.89 -9.24
N CYS A 148 21.03 29.97 -9.48
CA CYS A 148 21.80 31.18 -9.24
C CYS A 148 21.15 32.28 -10.09
N SER A 149 20.53 33.25 -9.42
CA SER A 149 19.99 34.44 -10.04
C SER A 149 21.14 35.40 -10.36
N ASP A 150 21.75 35.24 -11.52
CA ASP A 150 22.53 36.31 -12.15
C ASP A 150 21.72 36.85 -13.31
N THR A 151 21.07 38.01 -13.10
CA THR A 151 20.79 38.99 -14.17
C THR A 151 20.19 40.27 -13.59
N ALA A 152 20.97 41.34 -13.62
CA ALA A 152 20.51 42.70 -13.87
C ALA A 152 21.71 43.48 -14.44
N ALA A 153 21.90 43.44 -15.76
CA ALA A 153 21.36 44.42 -16.70
C ALA A 153 21.89 45.85 -16.46
N HIS A 154 22.95 46.17 -17.19
CA HIS A 154 23.21 47.49 -17.74
C HIS A 154 21.93 48.11 -18.30
N LEU A 155 21.64 49.37 -17.96
CA LEU A 155 21.01 50.36 -18.85
C LEU A 155 21.27 51.76 -18.24
N GLY A 156 22.02 52.57 -18.97
CA GLY A 156 22.25 53.99 -18.66
C GLY A 156 21.06 54.86 -19.04
N GLY A 157 21.05 56.10 -18.56
CA GLY A 157 20.09 57.12 -19.00
C GLY A 157 19.92 58.24 -17.98
N ALA A 158 20.50 59.39 -18.29
CA ALA A 158 20.50 60.60 -17.48
C ALA A 158 19.11 61.26 -17.35
N ALA A 159 18.85 61.90 -16.21
CA ALA A 159 17.96 63.05 -16.10
C ALA A 159 18.38 63.89 -14.88
N ALA A 160 18.85 65.11 -15.17
CA ALA A 160 19.09 66.16 -14.19
C ALA A 160 17.76 66.82 -13.80
N LEU A 161 17.58 67.16 -12.52
CA LEU A 161 16.64 68.19 -12.07
C LEU A 161 17.18 68.84 -10.78
N LEU A 162 17.28 70.17 -10.85
CA LEU A 162 17.82 71.11 -9.88
C LEU A 162 16.81 71.48 -8.77
N HIS A 163 17.35 72.16 -7.72
CA HIS A 163 16.68 73.03 -6.74
C HIS A 163 15.85 72.32 -5.65
N SER A 164 15.83 72.71 -4.37
CA SER A 164 16.44 73.80 -3.61
C SER A 164 16.16 73.52 -2.13
N ARG A 165 17.11 73.79 -1.23
CA ARG A 165 16.88 73.81 0.23
C ARG A 165 17.13 75.24 0.70
N ALA A 166 16.07 75.91 1.14
CA ALA A 166 16.12 77.14 1.92
C ALA A 166 15.08 76.98 3.04
N LEU A 167 15.57 76.93 4.27
CA LEU A 167 15.09 77.56 5.50
C LEU A 167 15.87 76.97 6.68
#